data_AF-A0AAF0WNZ1-F1
#
_entry.id   AF-A0AAF0WNZ1-F1
#
_cell.length_a   1.000
_cell.length_b   1.000
_cell.length_c   1.000
_cell.angle_alpha   90.00
_cell.angle_beta   90.00
_cell.angle_gamma   90.00
#
_symmetry.space_group_name_H-M   'P 1'
#
loop_
_entity.id
_entity.type
_entity.pdbx_description
1 polymer ?
#
loop_
_entity_poly.entity_id
_entity_poly.type
_entity_poly.pdbx_seq_one_letter_code
_entity_poly.pdbx_strand_id
1 'polypeptide(L)'
;MKNEKKNGHGLENSMVEPQRVLVCDSSKYMSLLTSPDRDFLLSSDGAQVKVSELEGKVIGIYFSANWYPPCRSFNHLLIDTYEQLKSCSSEFEIVFVSSDEDLDAFNTFHAGMPWLAIPYSDLEAKKELNRRFDVEGIPCLVILQPSNDKGDNIAAFNDGVELIYRYGVQAFPFTKERLEELQEEERKKQESQTVASLLVSHDRDFLLSHANNKKVPVGSLAGKTIGLYFSAQWCIPGMKFTPKLISIYKKIREMLQSEVSDDVQDFEVVYVSSDNNETEFESEFDSMPWLALPFGDDAIKNLAKYFDVRGIPSLIILGPNGKTVTKNGRNLINLYQQNAYPFTEARVEMLEKKMDEEAKNLPKSEFHAGHRHELSLVSQGSGGGPFICCDCEEQGSGWAYQCIQCGYEVHPKCVKAVERDPGSDS
;
A
#
# COMPACT_ATOMS: atom_id res chain seq x y z
N MET A 1 -41.19 -9.94 -20.84
CA MET A 1 -40.03 -10.03 -21.75
C MET A 1 -39.02 -8.97 -21.33
N LYS A 2 -37.92 -9.42 -20.71
CA LYS A 2 -36.52 -8.94 -20.74
C LYS A 2 -36.28 -7.41 -20.74
N ASN A 3 -35.59 -6.81 -19.78
CA ASN A 3 -34.19 -7.11 -19.41
C ASN A 3 -33.90 -6.84 -17.91
N GLU A 4 -33.41 -7.87 -17.23
CA GLU A 4 -32.66 -7.77 -15.98
C GLU A 4 -31.25 -7.27 -16.31
N LYS A 5 -30.82 -6.15 -15.71
CA LYS A 5 -29.39 -5.82 -15.60
C LYS A 5 -28.89 -6.44 -14.30
N LYS A 6 -28.22 -7.60 -14.43
CA LYS A 6 -27.38 -8.17 -13.39
C LYS A 6 -26.16 -7.26 -13.21
N ASN A 7 -26.11 -6.51 -12.11
CA ASN A 7 -24.85 -5.95 -11.62
C ASN A 7 -24.19 -7.01 -10.75
N GLY A 8 -23.33 -7.82 -11.36
CA GLY A 8 -22.32 -8.57 -10.62
C GLY A 8 -21.15 -7.64 -10.36
N HIS A 9 -20.88 -7.32 -9.11
CA HIS A 9 -19.58 -6.85 -8.67
C HIS A 9 -18.95 -8.01 -7.92
N GLY A 10 -18.20 -8.82 -8.67
CA GLY A 10 -17.11 -9.58 -8.07
C GLY A 10 -16.07 -8.57 -7.62
N LEU A 11 -15.44 -8.85 -6.49
CA LEU A 11 -14.25 -8.13 -6.04
C LEU A 11 -13.14 -8.47 -7.02
N GLU A 12 -13.07 -7.73 -8.12
CA GLU A 12 -11.95 -7.77 -9.04
C GLU A 12 -10.68 -7.57 -8.21
N ASN A 13 -9.83 -8.60 -8.20
CA ASN A 13 -8.38 -8.44 -8.08
C ASN A 13 -8.02 -7.10 -8.68
N SER A 14 -7.28 -6.26 -7.94
CA SER A 14 -6.74 -5.00 -8.46
C SER A 14 -5.79 -5.30 -9.62
N MET A 15 -6.36 -5.62 -10.78
CA MET A 15 -5.76 -5.44 -12.07
C MET A 15 -5.54 -3.93 -12.13
N VAL A 16 -4.27 -3.57 -12.12
CA VAL A 16 -3.78 -2.23 -12.40
C VAL A 16 -4.63 -1.66 -13.55
N GLU A 17 -5.30 -0.54 -13.33
CA GLU A 17 -6.02 0.17 -14.39
C GLU A 17 -5.10 0.29 -15.61
N PRO A 18 -5.63 0.22 -16.85
CA PRO A 18 -4.81 0.36 -18.03
C PRO A 18 -4.02 1.67 -17.94
N GLN A 19 -2.69 1.55 -17.90
CA GLN A 19 -1.73 2.66 -17.81
C GLN A 19 -2.21 3.82 -18.68
N ARG A 20 -2.43 5.00 -18.07
CA ARG A 20 -2.71 6.23 -18.82
C ARG A 20 -1.43 6.66 -19.54
N VAL A 21 -1.24 6.15 -20.76
CA VAL A 21 -0.22 6.65 -21.67
C VAL A 21 -0.66 8.02 -22.17
N LEU A 22 -0.05 9.08 -21.64
CA LEU A 22 -0.24 10.41 -22.19
C LEU A 22 0.54 10.52 -23.50
N VAL A 23 -0.18 10.85 -24.56
CA VAL A 23 0.35 11.02 -25.91
C VAL A 23 0.86 12.45 -26.05
N CYS A 24 2.19 12.63 -26.08
CA CYS A 24 2.85 13.93 -26.16
C CYS A 24 3.49 14.15 -27.54
N ASP A 25 3.21 15.30 -28.18
CA ASP A 25 3.74 15.69 -29.50
C ASP A 25 5.28 15.65 -29.52
N SER A 26 5.86 15.00 -30.53
CA SER A 26 7.24 14.48 -30.55
C SER A 26 8.32 15.53 -30.82
N SER A 27 8.00 16.82 -30.79
CA SER A 27 9.01 17.90 -30.86
C SER A 27 9.67 18.14 -29.49
N LYS A 28 10.51 17.16 -29.13
CA LYS A 28 11.51 17.12 -28.04
C LYS A 28 10.96 17.41 -26.65
N TYR A 29 11.01 16.44 -25.73
CA TYR A 29 10.79 16.67 -24.30
C TYR A 29 11.64 17.83 -23.73
N MET A 30 12.72 18.22 -24.41
CA MET A 30 13.46 19.45 -24.16
C MET A 30 12.56 20.69 -24.16
N SER A 31 11.57 20.79 -25.05
CA SER A 31 10.60 21.88 -25.08
C SER A 31 9.73 21.96 -23.82
N LEU A 32 9.58 20.86 -23.07
CA LEU A 32 8.91 20.84 -21.77
C LEU A 32 9.75 21.50 -20.68
N LEU A 33 11.07 21.43 -20.83
CA LEU A 33 12.05 21.86 -19.84
C LEU A 33 12.68 23.21 -20.19
N THR A 34 12.40 23.76 -21.38
CA THR A 34 12.84 25.09 -21.83
C THR A 34 11.68 26.07 -21.92
N SER A 35 11.97 27.36 -21.79
CA SER A 35 11.08 28.47 -22.17
C SER A 35 11.83 29.41 -23.13
N PRO A 36 11.17 30.39 -23.78
CA PRO A 36 11.86 31.37 -24.63
C PRO A 36 13.03 32.08 -23.93
N ASP A 37 12.96 32.20 -22.61
CA ASP A 37 13.93 32.92 -21.78
C ASP A 37 14.83 31.99 -20.93
N ARG A 38 14.65 30.66 -21.01
CA ARG A 38 15.42 29.68 -20.21
C ARG A 38 15.70 28.39 -20.99
N ASP A 39 16.99 28.07 -21.15
CA ASP A 39 17.48 26.81 -21.73
C ASP A 39 18.29 25.94 -20.74
N PHE A 40 18.23 26.26 -19.43
CA PHE A 40 19.01 25.60 -18.38
C PHE A 40 18.14 25.11 -17.21
N LEU A 41 18.68 24.14 -16.46
CA LEU A 41 18.21 23.65 -15.16
C LEU A 41 19.25 23.96 -14.08
N LEU A 42 18.88 23.85 -12.81
CA LEU A 42 19.79 24.05 -11.69
C LEU A 42 20.24 22.70 -11.11
N SER A 43 21.55 22.50 -10.93
CA SER A 43 22.07 21.46 -10.03
C SER A 43 21.91 21.88 -8.56
N SER A 44 22.13 20.94 -7.64
CA SER A 44 21.96 21.18 -6.20
C SER A 44 22.93 22.19 -5.60
N ASP A 45 24.06 22.47 -6.27
CA ASP A 45 24.99 23.55 -5.93
C ASP A 45 24.64 24.90 -6.60
N GLY A 46 23.55 24.95 -7.36
CA GLY A 46 23.07 26.13 -8.08
C GLY A 46 23.72 26.37 -9.44
N ALA A 47 24.59 25.46 -9.93
CA ALA A 47 25.15 25.59 -11.27
C ALA A 47 24.07 25.40 -12.35
N GLN A 48 24.23 26.10 -13.47
CA GLN A 48 23.33 26.00 -14.61
C GLN A 48 23.78 24.87 -15.53
N VAL A 49 22.89 23.91 -15.77
CA VAL A 49 23.10 22.77 -16.69
C VAL A 49 22.19 22.94 -17.89
N LYS A 50 22.73 22.86 -19.11
CA LYS A 50 21.91 23.07 -20.31
C LYS A 50 20.94 21.92 -20.49
N VAL A 51 19.69 22.24 -20.86
CA VAL A 51 18.66 21.24 -21.12
C VAL A 51 19.09 20.28 -22.24
N SER A 52 19.87 20.73 -23.24
CA SER A 52 20.41 19.86 -24.30
C SER A 52 21.31 18.72 -23.80
N GLU A 53 21.89 18.82 -22.60
CA GLU A 53 22.70 17.75 -21.99
C GLU A 53 21.84 16.56 -21.52
N LEU A 54 20.52 16.71 -21.53
CA LEU A 54 19.56 15.65 -21.21
C LEU A 54 19.08 14.92 -22.48
N GLU A 55 19.56 15.29 -23.67
CA GLU A 55 19.17 14.64 -24.94
C GLU A 55 19.57 13.15 -24.95
N GLY A 56 18.64 12.26 -25.31
CA GLY A 56 18.81 10.80 -25.33
C GLY A 56 18.59 10.08 -23.99
N LYS A 57 18.38 10.81 -22.88
CA LYS A 57 18.16 10.21 -21.55
C LYS A 57 16.69 9.90 -21.29
N VAL A 58 16.46 8.90 -20.45
CA VAL A 58 15.18 8.72 -19.74
C VAL A 58 15.10 9.79 -18.65
N ILE A 59 14.01 10.57 -18.63
CA ILE A 59 13.85 11.69 -17.70
C ILE A 59 12.73 11.43 -16.71
N GLY A 60 13.01 11.50 -15.41
CA GLY A 60 12.00 11.55 -14.36
C GLY A 60 11.65 12.99 -13.99
N ILE A 61 10.44 13.46 -14.24
CA ILE A 61 9.96 14.75 -13.73
C ILE A 61 9.34 14.52 -12.35
N TYR A 62 10.01 15.00 -11.31
CA TYR A 62 9.69 14.73 -9.92
C TYR A 62 9.01 15.95 -9.27
N PHE A 63 7.73 15.84 -8.97
CA PHE A 63 6.95 16.84 -8.24
C PHE A 63 6.93 16.49 -6.75
N SER A 64 7.43 17.40 -5.91
CA SER A 64 7.63 17.15 -4.49
C SER A 64 7.74 18.44 -3.68
N ALA A 65 7.65 18.34 -2.36
CA ALA A 65 7.86 19.46 -1.45
C ALA A 65 8.44 19.00 -0.10
N ASN A 66 9.23 19.89 0.51
CA ASN A 66 9.91 19.65 1.77
C ASN A 66 8.93 19.45 2.95
N TRP A 67 7.83 20.22 2.95
CA TRP A 67 6.88 20.25 4.05
C TRP A 67 6.10 18.93 4.21
N TYR A 68 5.97 18.13 3.15
CA TYR A 68 5.13 16.94 3.14
C TYR A 68 5.90 15.67 3.54
N PRO A 69 5.55 14.98 4.65
CA PRO A 69 6.30 13.80 5.11
C PRO A 69 6.41 12.65 4.09
N PRO A 70 5.34 12.27 3.35
CA PRO A 70 5.46 11.24 2.32
C PRO A 70 6.45 11.58 1.20
N CYS A 71 6.60 12.87 0.85
CA CYS A 71 7.62 13.33 -0.09
C CYS A 71 9.02 13.06 0.43
N ARG A 72 9.30 13.38 1.71
CA ARG A 72 10.60 13.11 2.34
C ARG A 72 10.93 11.62 2.39
N SER A 73 9.96 10.78 2.74
CA SER A 73 10.14 9.32 2.75
C SER A 73 10.47 8.77 1.36
N PHE A 74 9.73 9.19 0.34
CA PHE A 74 10.00 8.76 -1.03
C PHE A 74 11.34 9.28 -1.57
N ASN A 75 11.74 10.49 -1.18
CA ASN A 75 13.00 11.10 -1.61
C ASN A 75 14.22 10.22 -1.28
N HIS A 76 14.27 9.62 -0.08
CA HIS A 76 15.35 8.71 0.30
C HIS A 76 15.43 7.49 -0.63
N LEU A 77 14.29 6.84 -0.90
CA LEU A 77 14.22 5.69 -1.81
C LEU A 77 14.63 6.06 -3.25
N LEU A 78 14.21 7.25 -3.70
CA LEU A 78 14.52 7.75 -5.03
C LEU A 78 16.02 8.09 -5.18
N ILE A 79 16.64 8.67 -4.16
CA ILE A 79 18.10 8.90 -4.11
C ILE A 79 18.84 7.56 -4.26
N ASP A 80 18.53 6.57 -3.42
CA ASP A 80 19.18 5.25 -3.47
C ASP A 80 19.04 4.60 -4.84
N THR A 81 17.87 4.73 -5.48
CA THR A 81 17.62 4.18 -6.82
C THR A 81 18.40 4.93 -7.90
N TYR A 82 18.40 6.26 -7.83
CA TYR A 82 19.11 7.12 -8.77
C TYR A 82 20.63 6.88 -8.73
N GLU A 83 21.22 6.83 -7.53
CA GLU A 83 22.65 6.58 -7.37
C GLU A 83 23.07 5.21 -7.93
N GLN A 84 22.26 4.18 -7.68
CA GLN A 84 22.49 2.86 -8.28
C GLN A 84 22.42 2.90 -9.81
N LEU A 85 21.43 3.58 -10.40
CA LEU A 85 21.33 3.72 -11.86
C LEU A 85 22.52 4.50 -12.45
N LYS A 86 22.96 5.58 -11.79
CA LYS A 86 24.15 6.33 -12.20
C LYS A 86 25.43 5.49 -12.10
N SER A 87 25.56 4.66 -11.06
CA SER A 87 26.71 3.76 -10.89
C SER A 87 26.83 2.73 -12.02
N CYS A 88 25.71 2.35 -12.64
CA CYS A 88 25.63 1.45 -13.79
C CYS A 88 25.79 2.17 -15.14
N SER A 89 26.15 3.47 -15.14
CA SER A 89 26.22 4.33 -16.34
C SER A 89 24.90 4.37 -17.12
N SER A 90 23.75 4.28 -16.44
CA SER A 90 22.44 4.40 -17.07
C SER A 90 22.17 5.84 -17.50
N GLU A 91 21.61 6.02 -18.70
CA GLU A 91 21.14 7.31 -19.24
C GLU A 91 19.81 7.73 -18.58
N PHE A 92 19.82 7.89 -17.25
CA PHE A 92 18.68 8.33 -16.44
C PHE A 92 19.00 9.67 -15.78
N GLU A 93 18.06 10.62 -15.83
CA GLU A 93 18.18 11.91 -15.14
C GLU A 93 16.85 12.31 -14.52
N ILE A 94 16.88 13.05 -13.41
CA ILE A 94 15.68 13.56 -12.74
C ILE A 94 15.65 15.09 -12.82
N VAL A 95 14.46 15.64 -13.02
CA VAL A 95 14.19 17.07 -12.97
C VAL A 95 13.13 17.34 -11.90
N PHE A 96 13.56 17.96 -10.81
CA PHE A 96 12.74 18.36 -9.69
C PHE A 96 11.89 19.59 -10.04
N VAL A 97 10.59 19.49 -9.75
CA VAL A 97 9.60 20.54 -9.85
C VAL A 97 9.04 20.78 -8.45
N SER A 98 9.50 21.85 -7.82
CA SER A 98 9.15 22.15 -6.43
C SER A 98 7.73 22.68 -6.27
N SER A 99 7.02 22.11 -5.28
CA SER A 99 5.76 22.60 -4.72
C SER A 99 5.96 23.30 -3.36
N ASP A 100 7.19 23.71 -3.04
CA ASP A 100 7.48 24.49 -1.84
C ASP A 100 6.92 25.92 -1.94
N GLU A 101 6.61 26.52 -0.79
CA GLU A 101 5.97 27.84 -0.71
C GLU A 101 6.97 29.00 -0.84
N ASP A 102 8.24 28.75 -0.54
CA ASP A 102 9.30 29.75 -0.59
C ASP A 102 10.65 29.17 -1.07
N LEU A 103 11.57 30.09 -1.38
CA LEU A 103 12.89 29.79 -1.92
C LEU A 103 13.79 29.07 -0.90
N ASP A 104 13.63 29.32 0.39
CA ASP A 104 14.46 28.72 1.44
C ASP A 104 14.10 27.24 1.62
N ALA A 105 12.80 26.93 1.65
CA ALA A 105 12.29 25.56 1.66
C ALA A 105 12.75 24.77 0.42
N PHE A 106 12.68 25.40 -0.77
CA PHE A 106 13.20 24.82 -2.02
C PHE A 106 14.70 24.51 -1.92
N ASN A 107 15.52 25.49 -1.55
CA ASN A 107 16.97 25.33 -1.49
C ASN A 107 17.38 24.26 -0.47
N THR A 108 16.75 24.27 0.71
CA THR A 108 17.00 23.30 1.77
C THR A 108 16.75 21.88 1.29
N PHE A 109 15.65 21.66 0.56
CA PHE A 109 15.27 20.32 0.10
C PHE A 109 16.10 19.88 -1.11
N HIS A 110 16.32 20.76 -2.08
CA HIS A 110 17.11 20.47 -3.29
C HIS A 110 18.59 20.25 -2.98
N ALA A 111 19.15 20.90 -1.96
CA ALA A 111 20.53 20.65 -1.53
C ALA A 111 20.81 19.19 -1.14
N GLY A 112 19.78 18.46 -0.70
CA GLY A 112 19.85 17.03 -0.38
C GLY A 112 19.61 16.09 -1.58
N MET A 113 19.38 16.63 -2.78
CA MET A 113 19.05 15.85 -3.98
C MET A 113 20.21 15.82 -4.99
N PRO A 114 20.51 14.67 -5.63
CA PRO A 114 21.61 14.54 -6.58
C PRO A 114 21.22 14.90 -8.04
N TRP A 115 20.05 15.49 -8.25
CA TRP A 115 19.47 15.74 -9.57
C TRP A 115 19.14 17.21 -9.82
N LEU A 116 18.72 17.51 -11.05
CA LEU A 116 18.48 18.87 -11.53
C LEU A 116 17.11 19.40 -11.08
N ALA A 117 16.91 20.71 -11.14
CA ALA A 117 15.65 21.35 -10.80
C ALA A 117 15.26 22.46 -11.79
N ILE A 118 13.95 22.63 -11.99
CA ILE A 118 13.41 23.87 -12.56
C ILE A 118 13.68 25.01 -11.57
N PRO A 119 14.23 26.17 -12.00
CA PRO A 119 14.44 27.29 -11.10
C PRO A 119 13.17 27.65 -10.33
N TYR A 120 13.29 27.88 -9.01
CA TYR A 120 12.15 28.17 -8.15
C TYR A 120 11.31 29.38 -8.66
N SER A 121 11.98 30.37 -9.24
CA SER A 121 11.38 31.58 -9.82
C SER A 121 10.58 31.33 -11.11
N ASP A 122 10.79 30.22 -11.81
CA ASP A 122 10.09 29.88 -13.05
C ASP A 122 8.70 29.28 -12.76
N LEU A 123 7.80 30.12 -12.25
CA LEU A 123 6.44 29.72 -11.87
C LEU A 123 5.62 29.22 -13.06
N GLU A 124 5.84 29.76 -14.26
CA GLU A 124 5.08 29.39 -15.44
C GLU A 124 5.47 28.01 -15.96
N ALA A 125 6.77 27.66 -16.00
CA ALA A 125 7.19 26.30 -16.33
C ALA A 125 6.64 25.29 -15.31
N LYS A 126 6.72 25.62 -14.00
CA LYS A 126 6.16 24.75 -12.95
C LYS A 126 4.65 24.54 -13.13
N LYS A 127 3.87 25.59 -13.41
CA LYS A 127 2.42 25.47 -13.66
C LYS A 127 2.11 24.66 -14.91
N GLU A 128 2.81 24.90 -16.01
CA GLU A 128 2.58 24.19 -17.26
C GLU A 128 2.92 22.71 -17.13
N LEU A 129 4.01 22.35 -16.44
CA LEU A 129 4.35 20.96 -16.14
C LEU A 129 3.27 20.28 -15.28
N ASN A 130 2.81 20.93 -14.20
CA ASN A 130 1.72 20.41 -13.37
C ASN A 130 0.45 20.17 -14.19
N ARG A 131 0.04 21.15 -15.01
CA ARG A 131 -1.16 21.07 -15.84
C ARG A 131 -1.03 20.00 -16.93
N ARG A 132 0.13 19.88 -17.55
CA ARG A 132 0.36 18.97 -18.67
C ARG A 132 0.34 17.50 -18.26
N PHE A 133 0.84 17.21 -17.06
CA PHE A 133 0.87 15.86 -16.51
C PHE A 133 -0.30 15.55 -15.58
N ASP A 134 -1.24 16.49 -15.42
CA ASP A 134 -2.43 16.35 -14.57
C ASP A 134 -2.04 15.93 -13.14
N VAL A 135 -1.10 16.67 -12.56
CA VAL A 135 -0.55 16.36 -11.22
C VAL A 135 -1.59 16.72 -10.16
N GLU A 136 -2.30 15.71 -9.66
CA GLU A 136 -3.33 15.86 -8.61
C GLU A 136 -2.75 15.87 -7.18
N GLY A 137 -1.51 15.38 -7.00
CA GLY A 137 -0.88 15.28 -5.69
C GLY A 137 0.62 14.98 -5.75
N ILE A 138 1.28 15.10 -4.59
CA ILE A 138 2.71 14.83 -4.40
C ILE A 138 2.93 13.76 -3.32
N PRO A 139 4.00 12.95 -3.37
CA PRO A 139 5.00 12.91 -4.44
C PRO A 139 4.42 12.37 -5.75
N CYS A 140 4.82 12.95 -6.88
CA CYS A 140 4.51 12.45 -8.21
C CYS A 140 5.80 12.38 -9.03
N LEU A 141 5.99 11.29 -9.78
CA LEU A 141 7.17 11.09 -10.63
C LEU A 141 6.68 10.63 -12.00
N VAL A 142 6.87 11.48 -13.01
CA VAL A 142 6.52 11.17 -14.38
C VAL A 142 7.77 10.70 -15.11
N ILE A 143 7.75 9.50 -15.68
CA ILE A 143 8.86 8.98 -16.46
C ILE A 143 8.64 9.25 -17.95
N LEU A 144 9.57 9.98 -18.56
CA LEU A 144 9.60 10.29 -19.98
C LEU A 144 10.65 9.45 -20.69
N GLN A 145 10.21 8.71 -21.71
CA GLN A 145 11.10 7.99 -22.60
C GLN A 145 11.84 8.95 -23.56
N PRO A 146 13.09 8.65 -23.95
CA PRO A 146 13.78 9.42 -24.96
C PRO A 146 13.00 9.37 -26.29
N SER A 147 13.04 10.46 -27.05
CA SER A 147 12.39 10.51 -28.37
C SER A 147 13.01 9.45 -29.29
N ASN A 148 12.18 8.63 -29.91
CA ASN A 148 12.61 7.71 -30.95
C ASN A 148 12.59 8.44 -32.31
N ASP A 149 13.60 8.20 -33.15
CA ASP A 149 13.75 8.82 -34.48
C ASP A 149 12.55 8.61 -35.44
N LYS A 150 11.58 7.80 -35.04
CA LYS A 150 10.37 7.47 -35.80
C LYS A 150 9.23 8.48 -35.65
N GLY A 151 9.40 9.52 -34.82
CA GLY A 151 8.39 10.57 -34.65
C GLY A 151 7.15 10.13 -33.87
N ASP A 152 7.20 8.98 -33.18
CA ASP A 152 6.14 8.54 -32.29
C ASP A 152 6.08 9.45 -31.04
N ASN A 153 4.88 9.55 -30.46
CA ASN A 153 4.64 10.33 -29.26
C ASN A 153 5.50 9.83 -28.08
N ILE A 154 6.01 10.74 -27.24
CA ILE A 154 6.80 10.37 -26.06
C ILE A 154 5.90 9.57 -25.11
N ALA A 155 6.30 8.33 -24.83
CA ALA A 155 5.66 7.56 -23.78
C ALA A 155 5.98 8.20 -22.42
N ALA A 156 4.95 8.75 -21.77
CA ALA A 156 5.01 9.23 -20.41
C ALA A 156 4.27 8.24 -19.49
N PHE A 157 4.91 7.87 -18.39
CA PHE A 157 4.31 7.06 -17.33
C PHE A 157 4.15 7.92 -16.08
N ASN A 158 2.91 8.19 -15.67
CA ASN A 158 2.61 9.01 -14.49
C ASN A 158 2.77 8.23 -13.16
N ASP A 159 3.01 6.92 -13.23
CA ASP A 159 3.10 6.03 -12.07
C ASP A 159 4.55 5.79 -11.61
N GLY A 160 5.48 6.72 -11.90
CA GLY A 160 6.90 6.53 -11.60
C GLY A 160 7.16 6.27 -10.11
N VAL A 161 6.39 6.88 -9.21
CA VAL A 161 6.47 6.62 -7.76
C VAL A 161 6.20 5.14 -7.46
N GLU A 162 5.15 4.59 -8.04
CA GLU A 162 4.80 3.16 -7.91
C GLU A 162 5.87 2.25 -8.50
N LEU A 163 6.38 2.58 -9.69
CA LEU A 163 7.44 1.80 -10.34
C LEU A 163 8.70 1.74 -9.49
N ILE A 164 9.09 2.85 -8.86
CA ILE A 164 10.24 2.91 -7.96
C ILE A 164 9.99 2.11 -6.68
N TYR A 165 8.81 2.23 -6.05
CA TYR A 165 8.47 1.43 -4.87
C TYR A 165 8.48 -0.08 -5.16
N ARG A 166 7.89 -0.49 -6.28
CA ARG A 166 7.68 -1.91 -6.59
C ARG A 166 8.92 -2.59 -7.15
N TYR A 167 9.61 -1.93 -8.09
CA TYR A 167 10.69 -2.54 -8.87
C TYR A 167 12.05 -1.86 -8.65
N GLY A 168 12.07 -0.62 -8.18
CA GLY A 168 13.29 0.17 -7.99
C GLY A 168 14.13 0.21 -9.27
N VAL A 169 15.42 -0.08 -9.16
CA VAL A 169 16.36 -0.11 -10.30
C VAL A 169 15.98 -1.08 -11.40
N GLN A 170 15.21 -2.14 -11.09
CA GLN A 170 14.85 -3.16 -12.08
C GLN A 170 13.85 -2.65 -13.12
N ALA A 171 13.10 -1.59 -12.78
CA ALA A 171 12.16 -0.95 -13.68
C ALA A 171 12.86 -0.29 -14.87
N PHE A 172 14.12 0.16 -14.71
CA PHE A 172 14.87 0.82 -15.78
C PHE A 172 15.02 -0.14 -16.99
N PRO A 173 14.84 0.33 -18.25
CA PRO A 173 14.68 1.72 -18.69
C PRO A 173 13.26 2.28 -18.64
N PHE A 174 12.35 1.67 -17.87
CA PHE A 174 10.94 2.05 -17.73
C PHE A 174 10.16 1.99 -19.05
N THR A 175 10.65 1.22 -20.02
CA THR A 175 9.94 0.92 -21.26
C THR A 175 8.76 0.00 -20.99
N LYS A 176 7.72 0.08 -21.82
CA LYS A 176 6.55 -0.80 -21.72
C LYS A 176 6.95 -2.28 -21.71
N GLU A 177 7.84 -2.69 -22.61
CA GLU A 177 8.32 -4.07 -22.72
C GLU A 177 8.99 -4.53 -21.42
N ARG A 178 9.87 -3.71 -20.85
CA ARG A 178 10.55 -4.01 -19.58
C ARG A 178 9.56 -4.17 -18.42
N LEU A 179 8.54 -3.31 -18.36
CA LEU A 179 7.53 -3.39 -17.31
C LEU A 179 6.65 -4.64 -17.47
N GLU A 180 6.30 -5.01 -18.71
CA GLU A 180 5.59 -6.26 -19.02
C GLU A 180 6.43 -7.49 -18.64
N GLU A 181 7.74 -7.49 -18.89
CA GLU A 181 8.66 -8.56 -18.44
C GLU A 181 8.63 -8.73 -16.92
N LEU A 182 8.75 -7.64 -16.16
CA LEU A 182 8.73 -7.68 -14.69
C LEU A 182 7.40 -8.19 -14.14
N GLN A 183 6.28 -7.74 -14.72
CA GLN A 183 4.96 -8.22 -14.37
C GLN A 183 4.79 -9.71 -14.64
N GLU A 184 5.31 -10.19 -15.77
CA GLU A 184 5.29 -11.60 -16.14
C GLU A 184 6.17 -12.45 -15.21
N GLU A 185 7.33 -11.94 -14.78
CA GLU A 185 8.17 -12.57 -13.76
C GLU A 185 7.45 -12.69 -12.42
N GLU A 186 6.76 -11.63 -11.97
CA GLU A 186 5.94 -11.66 -10.76
C GLU A 186 4.79 -12.66 -10.87
N ARG A 187 4.07 -12.67 -12.00
CA ARG A 187 2.97 -13.62 -12.27
C ARG A 187 3.47 -15.06 -12.19
N LYS A 188 4.59 -15.38 -12.83
CA LYS A 188 5.21 -16.71 -12.74
C LYS A 188 5.56 -17.09 -11.31
N LYS A 189 6.13 -16.16 -10.53
CA LYS A 189 6.42 -16.41 -9.12
C LYS A 189 5.14 -16.71 -8.33
N GLN A 190 4.08 -15.93 -8.52
CA GLN A 190 2.76 -16.17 -7.89
C GLN A 190 2.13 -17.51 -8.31
N GLU A 191 2.20 -17.85 -9.59
CA GLU A 191 1.71 -19.13 -10.12
C GLU A 191 2.49 -20.33 -9.63
N SER A 192 3.78 -20.18 -9.36
CA SER A 192 4.62 -21.21 -8.73
C SER A 192 4.64 -21.17 -7.19
N GLN A 193 4.01 -20.16 -6.57
CA GLN A 193 4.04 -19.93 -5.13
C GLN A 193 3.60 -21.16 -4.32
N THR A 194 4.39 -21.50 -3.32
CA THR A 194 4.09 -22.51 -2.30
C THR A 194 4.53 -21.98 -0.93
N VAL A 195 4.14 -22.66 0.14
CA VAL A 195 4.66 -22.34 1.49
C VAL A 195 6.19 -22.46 1.52
N ALA A 196 6.74 -23.50 0.87
CA ALA A 196 8.17 -23.72 0.83
C ALA A 196 8.90 -22.62 0.06
N SER A 197 8.40 -22.20 -1.11
CA SER A 197 9.05 -21.12 -1.89
C SER A 197 9.09 -19.77 -1.17
N LEU A 198 8.23 -19.57 -0.17
CA LEU A 198 8.15 -18.35 0.64
C LEU A 198 8.96 -18.45 1.93
N LEU A 199 8.92 -19.61 2.60
CA LEU A 199 9.43 -19.78 3.96
C LEU A 199 10.67 -20.67 4.04
N VAL A 200 11.23 -21.19 2.94
CA VAL A 200 12.50 -21.93 2.92
C VAL A 200 13.55 -21.07 2.24
N SER A 201 14.74 -20.98 2.85
CA SER A 201 15.93 -20.40 2.23
C SER A 201 16.97 -21.49 1.98
N HIS A 202 18.07 -21.17 1.28
CA HIS A 202 19.14 -22.13 0.97
C HIS A 202 19.66 -22.85 2.23
N ASP A 203 19.75 -22.14 3.36
CA ASP A 203 20.35 -22.63 4.60
C ASP A 203 19.33 -22.91 5.72
N ARG A 204 18.02 -22.73 5.46
CA ARG A 204 16.99 -22.89 6.50
C ARG A 204 15.67 -23.44 5.96
N ASP A 205 15.20 -24.50 6.59
CA ASP A 205 13.91 -25.17 6.35
C ASP A 205 13.01 -25.23 7.59
N PHE A 206 13.30 -24.44 8.64
CA PHE A 206 12.57 -24.45 9.92
C PHE A 206 12.11 -23.05 10.36
N LEU A 207 11.05 -23.00 11.18
CA LEU A 207 10.58 -21.83 11.92
C LEU A 207 10.85 -22.02 13.42
N LEU A 208 10.74 -20.94 14.19
CA LEU A 208 10.84 -20.99 15.65
C LEU A 208 9.44 -21.12 16.25
N SER A 209 9.25 -22.05 17.18
CA SER A 209 8.05 -22.08 18.02
C SER A 209 8.23 -21.18 19.24
N HIS A 210 7.16 -20.51 19.65
CA HIS A 210 7.13 -19.73 20.88
C HIS A 210 7.57 -20.51 22.14
N ALA A 211 7.29 -21.82 22.21
CA ALA A 211 7.79 -22.67 23.29
C ALA A 211 9.29 -22.97 23.14
N ASN A 212 10.14 -22.10 23.70
CA ASN A 212 11.60 -22.24 23.81
C ASN A 212 12.38 -22.18 22.49
N ASN A 213 11.89 -21.45 21.48
CA ASN A 213 12.55 -21.32 20.16
C ASN A 213 12.87 -22.67 19.51
N LYS A 214 12.06 -23.71 19.78
CA LYS A 214 12.24 -25.02 19.14
C LYS A 214 12.04 -24.89 17.64
N LYS A 215 12.95 -25.50 16.88
CA LYS A 215 12.89 -25.56 15.42
C LYS A 215 11.73 -26.45 14.96
N VAL A 216 10.84 -25.88 14.14
CA VAL A 216 9.68 -26.53 13.54
C VAL A 216 9.87 -26.58 12.02
N PRO A 217 9.91 -27.74 11.36
CA PRO A 217 10.09 -27.81 9.92
C PRO A 217 8.98 -27.07 9.17
N VAL A 218 9.32 -26.26 8.16
CA VAL A 218 8.36 -25.54 7.32
C VAL A 218 7.35 -26.50 6.67
N GLY A 219 7.79 -27.71 6.32
CA GLY A 219 6.92 -28.75 5.78
C GLY A 219 5.73 -29.13 6.67
N SER A 220 5.78 -28.88 7.99
CA SER A 220 4.65 -29.14 8.88
C SER A 220 3.48 -28.17 8.69
N LEU A 221 3.66 -27.11 7.91
CA LEU A 221 2.62 -26.15 7.53
C LEU A 221 1.83 -26.58 6.29
N ALA A 222 2.20 -27.68 5.63
CA ALA A 222 1.51 -28.15 4.44
C ALA A 222 0.01 -28.43 4.73
N GLY A 223 -0.88 -27.94 3.87
CA GLY A 223 -2.33 -28.11 4.01
C GLY A 223 -2.99 -27.15 4.99
N LYS A 224 -2.25 -26.29 5.69
CA LYS A 224 -2.82 -25.31 6.63
C LYS A 224 -3.16 -23.98 5.94
N THR A 225 -4.16 -23.29 6.45
CA THR A 225 -4.29 -21.84 6.20
C THR A 225 -3.26 -21.12 7.07
N ILE A 226 -2.47 -20.23 6.47
CA ILE A 226 -1.32 -19.59 7.15
C ILE A 226 -1.46 -18.07 7.11
N GLY A 227 -1.38 -17.42 8.26
CA GLY A 227 -1.22 -15.97 8.35
C GLY A 227 0.25 -15.57 8.46
N LEU A 228 0.80 -14.87 7.46
CA LEU A 228 2.10 -14.21 7.60
C LEU A 228 1.90 -12.85 8.25
N TYR A 229 2.31 -12.71 9.51
CA TYR A 229 2.07 -11.53 10.33
C TYR A 229 3.32 -10.65 10.41
N PHE A 230 3.31 -9.53 9.70
CA PHE A 230 4.36 -8.52 9.72
C PHE A 230 4.07 -7.50 10.81
N SER A 231 4.92 -7.41 11.82
CA SER A 231 4.82 -6.44 12.91
C SER A 231 6.16 -6.26 13.62
N ALA A 232 6.23 -5.30 14.55
CA ALA A 232 7.37 -5.03 15.39
C ALA A 232 6.92 -4.46 16.74
N GLN A 233 7.76 -4.57 17.76
CA GLN A 233 7.53 -4.04 19.10
C GLN A 233 7.33 -2.52 19.09
N TRP A 234 8.11 -1.79 18.27
CA TRP A 234 8.03 -0.33 18.14
C TRP A 234 6.77 0.14 17.38
N CYS A 235 6.00 -0.78 16.80
CA CYS A 235 4.82 -0.47 16.02
C CYS A 235 3.59 -0.23 16.91
N ILE A 236 3.27 1.03 17.21
CA ILE A 236 2.10 1.38 18.05
C ILE A 236 0.78 0.76 17.53
N PRO A 237 0.45 0.81 16.22
CA PRO A 237 -0.73 0.11 15.71
C PRO A 237 -0.63 -1.42 15.86
N GLY A 238 0.58 -1.98 15.79
CA GLY A 238 0.92 -3.38 16.05
C GLY A 238 0.58 -3.78 17.47
N MET A 239 0.98 -2.99 18.46
CA MET A 239 0.69 -3.21 19.88
C MET A 239 -0.82 -3.33 20.16
N LYS A 240 -1.66 -2.56 19.44
CA LYS A 240 -3.13 -2.66 19.55
C LYS A 240 -3.67 -3.92 18.83
N PHE A 241 -3.07 -4.31 17.71
CA PHE A 241 -3.55 -5.41 16.88
C PHE A 241 -3.11 -6.81 17.36
N THR A 242 -1.88 -6.97 17.86
CA THR A 242 -1.33 -8.25 18.33
C THR A 242 -2.27 -8.96 19.33
N PRO A 243 -2.75 -8.33 20.42
CA PRO A 243 -3.65 -8.99 21.38
C PRO A 243 -4.97 -9.47 20.75
N LYS A 244 -5.50 -8.71 19.78
CA LYS A 244 -6.71 -9.05 19.04
C LYS A 244 -6.48 -10.27 18.14
N LEU A 245 -5.37 -10.29 17.41
CA LEU A 245 -4.99 -11.44 16.59
C LEU A 245 -4.77 -12.69 17.44
N ILE A 246 -4.13 -12.59 18.61
CA ILE A 246 -3.97 -13.69 19.57
C ILE A 246 -5.33 -14.25 20.00
N SER A 247 -6.28 -13.38 20.36
CA SER A 247 -7.64 -13.79 20.75
C SER A 247 -8.36 -14.53 19.62
N ILE A 248 -8.29 -14.00 18.41
CA ILE A 248 -8.98 -14.57 17.25
C ILE A 248 -8.33 -15.88 16.80
N TYR A 249 -7.01 -15.96 16.81
CA TYR A 249 -6.25 -17.19 16.54
C TYR A 249 -6.70 -18.32 17.47
N LYS A 250 -6.80 -18.07 18.79
CA LYS A 250 -7.28 -19.06 19.76
C LYS A 250 -8.70 -19.53 19.44
N LYS A 251 -9.62 -18.59 19.17
CA LYS A 251 -11.01 -18.90 18.80
C LYS A 251 -11.10 -19.74 17.53
N ILE A 252 -10.33 -19.42 16.49
CA ILE A 252 -10.31 -20.21 15.25
C ILE A 252 -9.82 -21.64 15.55
N ARG A 253 -8.74 -21.80 16.31
CA ARG A 253 -8.23 -23.13 16.66
C ARG A 253 -9.22 -23.95 17.51
N GLU A 254 -9.91 -23.30 18.44
CA GLU A 254 -10.97 -23.95 19.23
C GLU A 254 -12.15 -24.41 18.36
N MET A 255 -12.59 -23.56 17.41
CA MET A 255 -13.64 -23.92 16.44
C MET A 255 -13.23 -25.14 15.61
N LEU A 256 -12.02 -25.15 15.07
CA LEU A 256 -11.51 -26.24 14.23
C LEU A 256 -11.34 -27.56 14.99
N GLN A 257 -11.05 -27.53 16.29
CA GLN A 257 -11.02 -28.74 17.13
C GLN A 257 -12.41 -29.34 17.37
N SER A 258 -13.46 -28.51 17.31
CA SER A 258 -14.84 -28.94 17.57
C SER A 258 -15.56 -29.46 16.32
N GLU A 259 -15.08 -29.14 15.12
CA GLU A 259 -15.65 -29.59 13.86
C GLU A 259 -15.04 -30.93 13.42
N VAL A 260 -15.84 -32.00 13.46
CA VAL A 260 -15.47 -33.30 12.90
C VAL A 260 -15.70 -33.26 11.40
N SER A 261 -14.70 -32.85 10.62
CA SER A 261 -14.73 -32.91 9.16
C SER A 261 -13.55 -33.71 8.61
N ASP A 262 -13.74 -34.39 7.48
CA ASP A 262 -12.71 -35.21 6.81
C ASP A 262 -11.61 -34.36 6.14
N ASP A 263 -11.86 -33.06 5.96
CA ASP A 263 -10.85 -32.10 5.50
C ASP A 263 -10.08 -31.56 6.72
N VAL A 264 -8.78 -31.83 6.80
CA VAL A 264 -7.89 -31.31 7.85
C VAL A 264 -7.74 -29.80 7.68
N GLN A 265 -8.70 -29.05 8.20
CA GLN A 265 -8.65 -27.60 8.29
C GLN A 265 -7.84 -27.20 9.52
N ASP A 266 -6.78 -26.43 9.30
CA ASP A 266 -5.93 -25.91 10.37
C ASP A 266 -5.58 -24.44 10.07
N PHE A 267 -5.26 -23.69 11.12
CA PHE A 267 -4.85 -22.30 11.03
C PHE A 267 -3.57 -22.09 11.84
N GLU A 268 -2.53 -21.62 11.17
CA GLU A 268 -1.27 -21.24 11.81
C GLU A 268 -0.88 -19.80 11.46
N VAL A 269 -0.16 -19.13 12.35
CA VAL A 269 0.43 -17.82 12.08
C VAL A 269 1.95 -17.93 12.10
N VAL A 270 2.61 -17.22 11.19
CA VAL A 270 4.06 -17.07 11.16
C VAL A 270 4.38 -15.60 11.32
N TYR A 271 5.01 -15.25 12.44
CA TYR A 271 5.50 -13.92 12.71
C TYR A 271 6.71 -13.60 11.82
N VAL A 272 6.62 -12.48 11.14
CA VAL A 272 7.64 -11.92 10.24
C VAL A 272 8.06 -10.59 10.84
N SER A 273 9.08 -10.63 11.69
CA SER A 273 9.49 -9.48 12.50
C SER A 273 10.08 -8.36 11.65
N SER A 274 9.71 -7.12 12.00
CA SER A 274 10.32 -5.88 11.52
C SER A 274 11.04 -5.14 12.67
N ASP A 275 11.40 -5.86 13.73
CA ASP A 275 12.15 -5.31 14.87
C ASP A 275 13.57 -4.92 14.47
N ASN A 276 14.15 -3.99 15.22
CA ASN A 276 15.48 -3.48 14.90
C ASN A 276 16.59 -4.34 15.51
N ASN A 277 16.28 -5.13 16.53
CA ASN A 277 17.23 -5.99 17.23
C ASN A 277 16.55 -7.25 17.80
N GLU A 278 17.38 -8.23 18.15
CA GLU A 278 16.94 -9.54 18.65
C GLU A 278 16.18 -9.45 19.98
N THR A 279 16.55 -8.53 20.88
CA THR A 279 15.86 -8.34 22.16
C THR A 279 14.42 -7.83 21.96
N GLU A 280 14.23 -6.90 21.03
CA GLU A 280 12.88 -6.42 20.66
C GLU A 280 12.03 -7.56 20.09
N PHE A 281 12.61 -8.34 19.19
CA PHE A 281 11.98 -9.53 18.60
C PHE A 281 11.55 -10.54 19.67
N GLU A 282 12.46 -10.93 20.57
CA GLU A 282 12.18 -11.89 21.62
C GLU A 282 11.05 -11.38 22.54
N SER A 283 11.14 -10.11 22.96
CA SER A 283 10.13 -9.49 23.83
C SER A 283 8.73 -9.49 23.22
N GLU A 284 8.59 -9.24 21.92
CA GLU A 284 7.29 -9.22 21.25
C GLU A 284 6.80 -10.66 20.97
N PHE A 285 7.70 -11.54 20.47
CA PHE A 285 7.38 -12.93 20.14
C PHE A 285 7.03 -13.79 21.37
N ASP A 286 7.56 -13.47 22.55
CA ASP A 286 7.23 -14.13 23.82
C ASP A 286 5.74 -14.02 24.22
N SER A 287 4.98 -13.10 23.63
CA SER A 287 3.54 -13.01 23.87
C SER A 287 2.70 -13.83 22.87
N MET A 288 3.31 -14.29 21.78
CA MET A 288 2.61 -14.80 20.61
C MET A 288 2.50 -16.33 20.62
N PRO A 289 1.30 -16.93 20.46
CA PRO A 289 1.10 -18.37 20.58
C PRO A 289 1.45 -19.18 19.32
N TRP A 290 2.19 -18.59 18.38
CA TRP A 290 2.38 -19.10 17.02
C TRP A 290 3.87 -19.21 16.65
N LEU A 291 4.19 -19.41 15.36
CA LEU A 291 5.56 -19.60 14.89
C LEU A 291 6.19 -18.27 14.47
N ALA A 292 7.51 -18.22 14.33
CA ALA A 292 8.22 -17.07 13.78
C ALA A 292 9.32 -17.49 12.79
N LEU A 293 9.62 -16.62 11.83
CA LEU A 293 10.92 -16.65 11.17
C LEU A 293 12.01 -16.22 12.17
N PRO A 294 13.21 -16.82 12.13
CA PRO A 294 14.32 -16.33 12.93
C PRO A 294 14.62 -14.86 12.67
N PHE A 295 14.99 -14.12 13.72
CA PHE A 295 15.39 -12.72 13.58
C PHE A 295 16.55 -12.58 12.59
N GLY A 296 16.48 -11.57 11.72
CA GLY A 296 17.50 -11.30 10.71
C GLY A 296 17.53 -12.23 9.50
N ASP A 297 16.60 -13.20 9.39
CA ASP A 297 16.52 -14.09 8.22
C ASP A 297 16.20 -13.31 6.93
N ASP A 298 16.93 -13.58 5.84
CA ASP A 298 16.72 -12.91 4.54
C ASP A 298 15.32 -13.12 3.97
N ALA A 299 14.63 -14.20 4.35
CA ALA A 299 13.24 -14.43 3.97
C ALA A 299 12.33 -13.29 4.46
N ILE A 300 12.63 -12.63 5.58
CA ILE A 300 11.85 -11.50 6.09
C ILE A 300 11.77 -10.37 5.05
N LYS A 301 12.93 -9.94 4.54
CA LYS A 301 13.03 -8.87 3.53
C LYS A 301 12.42 -9.31 2.20
N ASN A 302 12.68 -10.55 1.80
CA ASN A 302 12.12 -11.12 0.56
C ASN A 302 10.60 -11.20 0.59
N LEU A 303 10.01 -11.57 1.74
CA LEU A 303 8.56 -11.63 1.92
C LEU A 303 7.93 -10.24 1.93
N ALA A 304 8.54 -9.27 2.63
CA ALA A 304 8.07 -7.89 2.62
C ALA A 304 8.04 -7.32 1.20
N LYS A 305 9.09 -7.57 0.40
CA LYS A 305 9.13 -7.19 -1.03
C LYS A 305 8.10 -7.95 -1.86
N TYR A 306 8.05 -9.28 -1.73
CA TYR A 306 7.15 -10.14 -2.51
C TYR A 306 5.67 -9.77 -2.33
N PHE A 307 5.29 -9.44 -1.10
CA PHE A 307 3.92 -9.04 -0.79
C PHE A 307 3.66 -7.54 -0.92
N ASP A 308 4.69 -6.73 -1.20
CA ASP A 308 4.65 -5.26 -1.21
C ASP A 308 4.11 -4.70 0.12
N VAL A 309 4.72 -5.15 1.23
CA VAL A 309 4.38 -4.70 2.59
C VAL A 309 5.03 -3.35 2.85
N ARG A 310 4.26 -2.28 2.66
CA ARG A 310 4.71 -0.88 2.87
C ARG A 310 4.48 -0.35 4.27
N GLY A 311 3.69 -1.06 5.07
CA GLY A 311 3.33 -0.64 6.42
C GLY A 311 3.02 -1.83 7.31
N ILE A 312 3.28 -1.65 8.60
CA ILE A 312 2.97 -2.63 9.64
C ILE A 312 1.98 -2.04 10.66
N PRO A 313 1.16 -2.88 11.34
CA PRO A 313 1.07 -4.32 11.16
C PRO A 313 0.34 -4.70 9.86
N SER A 314 0.77 -5.79 9.24
CA SER A 314 0.17 -6.38 8.04
C SER A 314 -0.01 -7.88 8.22
N LEU A 315 -1.09 -8.45 7.68
CA LEU A 315 -1.38 -9.88 7.79
C LEU A 315 -1.78 -10.41 6.41
N ILE A 316 -0.92 -11.24 5.83
CA ILE A 316 -1.15 -11.90 4.54
C ILE A 316 -1.66 -13.32 4.81
N ILE A 317 -2.76 -13.72 4.17
CA ILE A 317 -3.32 -15.05 4.32
C ILE A 317 -2.96 -15.92 3.12
N LEU A 318 -2.37 -17.07 3.40
CA LEU A 318 -2.14 -18.17 2.46
C LEU A 318 -3.16 -19.28 2.73
N GLY A 319 -3.69 -19.88 1.67
CA GLY A 319 -4.57 -21.03 1.77
C GLY A 319 -3.80 -22.34 1.95
N PRO A 320 -4.51 -23.46 2.16
CA PRO A 320 -3.95 -24.81 2.29
C PRO A 320 -2.98 -25.25 1.18
N ASN A 321 -3.18 -24.73 -0.03
CA ASN A 321 -2.34 -24.98 -1.21
C ASN A 321 -1.07 -24.11 -1.27
N GLY A 322 -0.84 -23.24 -0.26
CA GLY A 322 0.27 -22.29 -0.22
C GLY A 322 0.09 -21.06 -1.12
N LYS A 323 -1.06 -20.89 -1.78
CA LYS A 323 -1.39 -19.70 -2.57
C LYS A 323 -1.91 -18.58 -1.69
N THR A 324 -1.64 -17.34 -2.09
CA THR A 324 -2.17 -16.18 -1.40
C THR A 324 -3.67 -16.08 -1.63
N VAL A 325 -4.41 -16.06 -0.53
CA VAL A 325 -5.85 -15.87 -0.51
C VAL A 325 -6.17 -14.38 -0.42
N THR A 326 -5.46 -13.65 0.45
CA THR A 326 -5.63 -12.20 0.57
C THR A 326 -4.41 -11.55 1.21
N LYS A 327 -4.11 -10.31 0.79
CA LYS A 327 -3.14 -9.44 1.46
C LYS A 327 -3.79 -8.57 2.56
N ASN A 328 -5.12 -8.59 2.65
CA ASN A 328 -5.91 -7.74 3.53
C ASN A 328 -6.36 -8.47 4.81
N GLY A 329 -5.62 -9.48 5.26
CA GLY A 329 -5.99 -10.31 6.41
C GLY A 329 -6.23 -9.48 7.68
N ARG A 330 -5.44 -8.43 7.91
CA ARG A 330 -5.62 -7.51 9.05
C ARG A 330 -7.00 -6.85 9.04
N ASN A 331 -7.45 -6.39 7.87
CA ASN A 331 -8.76 -5.76 7.70
C ASN A 331 -9.87 -6.77 7.96
N LEU A 332 -9.76 -7.99 7.41
CA LEU A 332 -10.75 -9.05 7.62
C LEU A 332 -10.85 -9.47 9.09
N ILE A 333 -9.72 -9.55 9.80
CA ILE A 333 -9.68 -9.81 11.25
C ILE A 333 -10.38 -8.69 12.04
N ASN A 334 -10.16 -7.43 11.66
CA ASN A 334 -10.81 -6.30 12.31
C ASN A 334 -12.33 -6.27 12.09
N LEU A 335 -12.77 -6.54 10.86
CA LEU A 335 -14.18 -6.47 10.46
C LEU A 335 -14.97 -7.69 10.91
N TYR A 336 -14.48 -8.90 10.61
CA TYR A 336 -15.23 -10.13 10.75
C TYR A 336 -14.73 -11.05 11.87
N GLN A 337 -13.61 -10.71 12.52
CA GLN A 337 -13.01 -11.50 13.61
C GLN A 337 -12.77 -12.97 13.18
N GLN A 338 -13.06 -13.94 14.05
CA GLN A 338 -12.92 -15.37 13.72
C GLN A 338 -13.84 -15.82 12.58
N ASN A 339 -14.94 -15.09 12.32
CA ASN A 339 -15.86 -15.43 11.24
C ASN A 339 -15.23 -15.22 9.86
N ALA A 340 -14.14 -14.45 9.77
CA ALA A 340 -13.38 -14.27 8.55
C ALA A 340 -12.84 -15.59 8.01
N TYR A 341 -12.49 -16.56 8.88
CA TYR A 341 -11.96 -17.86 8.48
C TYR A 341 -12.92 -18.60 7.52
N PRO A 342 -12.43 -19.25 6.45
CA PRO A 342 -11.03 -19.44 6.03
C PRO A 342 -10.44 -18.31 5.17
N PHE A 343 -10.99 -17.09 5.25
CA PHE A 343 -10.58 -15.87 4.55
C PHE A 343 -10.74 -15.90 3.03
N THR A 344 -11.35 -16.97 2.49
CA THR A 344 -11.65 -17.10 1.06
C THR A 344 -12.59 -16.01 0.59
N GLU A 345 -12.45 -15.59 -0.66
CA GLU A 345 -13.32 -14.59 -1.30
C GLU A 345 -14.82 -14.92 -1.12
N ALA A 346 -15.23 -16.15 -1.41
CA ALA A 346 -16.63 -16.59 -1.21
C ALA A 346 -17.14 -16.45 0.23
N ARG A 347 -16.25 -16.63 1.22
CA ARG A 347 -16.59 -16.44 2.64
C ARG A 347 -16.76 -14.96 2.96
N VAL A 348 -15.87 -14.11 2.45
CA VAL A 348 -15.95 -12.65 2.63
C VAL A 348 -17.22 -12.11 1.98
N GLU A 349 -17.51 -12.48 0.73
CA GLU A 349 -18.74 -12.07 0.04
C GLU A 349 -20.00 -12.47 0.82
N MET A 350 -20.01 -13.66 1.43
CA MET A 350 -21.15 -14.10 2.23
C MET A 350 -21.33 -13.24 3.50
N LEU A 351 -20.23 -12.83 4.13
CA LEU A 351 -20.27 -11.96 5.32
C LEU A 351 -20.72 -10.55 4.95
N GLU A 352 -20.25 -10.03 3.82
CA GLU A 352 -20.69 -8.73 3.27
C GLU A 352 -22.19 -8.73 2.97
N LYS A 353 -22.68 -9.75 2.25
CA LYS A 353 -24.13 -9.90 1.99
C LYS A 353 -24.94 -9.98 3.28
N LYS A 354 -24.43 -10.69 4.30
CA LYS A 354 -25.08 -10.76 5.61
C LYS A 354 -25.15 -9.38 6.27
N MET A 355 -24.05 -8.61 6.24
CA MET A 355 -24.03 -7.24 6.75
C MET A 355 -25.02 -6.33 6.01
N ASP A 356 -25.12 -6.45 4.68
CA ASP A 356 -26.08 -5.69 3.88
C ASP A 356 -27.53 -6.02 4.25
N GLU A 357 -27.86 -7.29 4.46
CA GLU A 357 -29.20 -7.69 4.91
C GLU A 357 -29.50 -7.21 6.34
N GLU A 358 -28.52 -7.26 7.25
CA GLU A 358 -28.66 -6.72 8.61
C GLU A 358 -28.87 -5.20 8.58
N ALA A 359 -28.15 -4.48 7.73
CA ALA A 359 -28.22 -3.03 7.60
C ALA A 359 -29.60 -2.54 7.13
N LYS A 360 -30.37 -3.34 6.38
CA LYS A 360 -31.75 -2.99 5.98
C LYS A 360 -32.69 -2.82 7.18
N ASN A 361 -32.36 -3.43 8.32
CA ASN A 361 -33.15 -3.33 9.55
C ASN A 361 -32.67 -2.22 10.49
N LEU A 362 -31.59 -1.51 10.14
CA LEU A 362 -31.06 -0.42 10.94
C LEU A 362 -31.82 0.89 10.63
N PRO A 363 -32.02 1.75 11.64
CA PRO A 363 -32.58 3.09 11.45
C PRO A 363 -31.71 3.92 10.49
N LYS A 364 -32.34 4.68 9.59
CA LYS A 364 -31.62 5.53 8.62
C LYS A 364 -30.80 6.64 9.27
N SER A 365 -31.19 7.06 10.47
CA SER A 365 -30.46 8.01 11.29
C SER A 365 -30.64 7.71 12.77
N GLU A 366 -29.66 8.09 13.58
CA GLU A 366 -29.64 7.88 15.02
C GLU A 366 -28.87 8.99 15.74
N PHE A 367 -29.27 9.29 16.98
CA PHE A 367 -28.47 10.14 17.88
C PHE A 367 -27.59 9.26 18.76
N HIS A 368 -26.29 9.56 18.79
CA HIS A 368 -25.32 8.79 19.54
C HIS A 368 -24.90 9.52 20.82
N ALA A 369 -24.89 8.86 21.98
CA ALA A 369 -24.47 9.46 23.26
C ALA A 369 -23.10 10.17 23.22
N GLY A 370 -22.15 9.65 22.43
CA GLY A 370 -20.80 10.20 22.28
C GLY A 370 -20.68 11.37 21.30
N HIS A 371 -21.77 11.78 20.64
CA HIS A 371 -21.74 12.81 19.61
C HIS A 371 -22.99 13.71 19.62
N ARG A 372 -22.82 14.99 19.26
CA ARG A 372 -23.93 15.97 19.35
C ARG A 372 -24.86 15.95 18.15
N HIS A 373 -24.34 15.73 16.95
CA HIS A 373 -25.16 15.75 15.74
C HIS A 373 -25.84 14.40 15.50
N GLU A 374 -26.95 14.44 14.78
CA GLU A 374 -27.58 13.23 14.26
C GLU A 374 -26.63 12.54 13.27
N LEU A 375 -26.51 11.21 13.39
CA LEU A 375 -25.69 10.41 12.50
C LEU A 375 -26.58 9.75 11.45
N SER A 376 -26.16 9.78 10.19
CA SER A 376 -26.84 9.08 9.09
C SER A 376 -26.20 7.73 8.84
N LEU A 377 -27.02 6.71 8.61
CA LEU A 377 -26.54 5.40 8.18
C LEU A 377 -26.03 5.51 6.73
N VAL A 378 -24.76 5.20 6.53
CA VAL A 378 -24.08 5.25 5.24
C VAL A 378 -23.48 3.89 4.89
N SER A 379 -23.41 3.60 3.59
CA SER A 379 -22.72 2.42 3.06
C SER A 379 -21.37 2.81 2.48
N GLN A 380 -20.60 1.81 2.03
CA GLN A 380 -19.28 2.04 1.42
C GLN A 380 -19.29 3.08 0.30
N GLY A 381 -20.35 3.12 -0.52
CA GLY A 381 -20.47 4.05 -1.64
C GLY A 381 -20.99 5.45 -1.28
N SER A 382 -21.46 5.67 -0.04
CA SER A 382 -22.10 6.93 0.36
C SER A 382 -21.51 7.57 1.61
N GLY A 383 -20.43 7.01 2.18
CA GLY A 383 -19.81 7.56 3.40
C GLY A 383 -19.22 6.53 4.39
N GLY A 384 -19.25 5.24 4.10
CA GLY A 384 -18.76 4.15 4.97
C GLY A 384 -17.59 3.36 4.38
N GLY A 385 -16.64 4.05 3.75
CA GLY A 385 -15.38 3.47 3.27
C GLY A 385 -14.52 2.89 4.41
N PRO A 386 -13.20 2.72 4.26
CA PRO A 386 -12.34 2.44 5.41
C PRO A 386 -12.37 3.61 6.41
N PHE A 387 -12.73 3.34 7.67
CA PHE A 387 -12.80 4.36 8.72
C PHE A 387 -12.25 3.87 10.06
N ILE A 388 -11.97 4.78 10.98
CA ILE A 388 -11.68 4.46 12.38
C ILE A 388 -12.88 4.91 13.21
N CYS A 389 -13.54 3.95 13.87
CA CYS A 389 -14.72 4.23 14.68
C CYS A 389 -14.36 5.15 15.85
N CYS A 390 -15.05 6.28 15.97
CA CYS A 390 -14.80 7.26 17.01
C CYS A 390 -15.21 6.83 18.43
N ASP A 391 -15.95 5.73 18.58
CA ASP A 391 -16.36 5.20 19.90
C ASP A 391 -15.39 4.12 20.42
N CYS A 392 -14.95 3.20 19.56
CA CYS A 392 -14.11 2.07 19.97
C CYS A 392 -12.66 2.13 19.45
N GLU A 393 -12.32 3.14 18.63
CA GLU A 393 -11.04 3.29 17.95
C GLU A 393 -10.64 2.12 17.03
N GLU A 394 -11.57 1.21 16.72
CA GLU A 394 -11.32 0.09 15.82
C GLU A 394 -11.64 0.46 14.37
N GLN A 395 -10.90 -0.15 13.45
CA GLN A 395 -11.14 -0.02 12.02
C GLN A 395 -12.53 -0.57 11.63
N GLY A 396 -13.27 0.21 10.83
CA GLY A 396 -14.53 -0.15 10.20
C GLY A 396 -14.46 -0.05 8.68
N SER A 397 -15.42 -0.68 8.02
CA SER A 397 -15.65 -0.58 6.59
C SER A 397 -17.05 -1.09 6.25
N GLY A 398 -17.64 -0.56 5.18
CA GLY A 398 -18.98 -0.93 4.72
C GLY A 398 -20.04 -0.01 5.34
N TRP A 399 -20.75 -0.52 6.33
CA TRP A 399 -21.83 0.21 6.99
C TRP A 399 -21.32 0.99 8.20
N ALA A 400 -21.70 2.26 8.29
CA ALA A 400 -21.33 3.17 9.38
C ALA A 400 -22.46 4.14 9.69
N TYR A 401 -22.46 4.71 10.89
CA TYR A 401 -23.21 5.92 11.18
C TYR A 401 -22.25 7.12 11.12
N GLN A 402 -22.50 8.03 10.19
CA GLN A 402 -21.65 9.17 9.89
C GLN A 402 -22.38 10.49 10.15
N CYS A 403 -21.72 11.42 10.82
CA CYS A 403 -22.12 12.81 10.88
C CYS A 403 -21.62 13.55 9.64
N ILE A 404 -22.53 13.92 8.73
CA ILE A 404 -22.20 14.63 7.50
C ILE A 404 -21.56 16.01 7.80
N GLN A 405 -21.87 16.61 8.94
CA GLN A 405 -21.38 17.96 9.29
C GLN A 405 -19.92 17.99 9.72
N CYS A 406 -19.42 16.92 10.35
CA CYS A 406 -18.07 16.93 10.94
C CYS A 406 -17.24 15.65 10.71
N GLY A 407 -17.78 14.67 9.97
CA GLY A 407 -17.09 13.42 9.66
C GLY A 407 -16.96 12.45 10.84
N TYR A 408 -17.72 12.64 11.92
CA TYR A 408 -17.75 11.69 13.03
C TYR A 408 -18.36 10.36 12.57
N GLU A 409 -17.63 9.27 12.70
CA GLU A 409 -18.03 7.95 12.17
C GLU A 409 -17.92 6.86 13.23
N VAL A 410 -18.96 6.04 13.35
CA VAL A 410 -18.98 4.89 14.27
C VAL A 410 -19.54 3.64 13.61
N HIS A 411 -19.12 2.47 14.08
CA HIS A 411 -19.74 1.21 13.67
C HIS A 411 -21.22 1.19 14.07
N PRO A 412 -22.09 0.50 13.32
CA PRO A 412 -23.48 0.30 13.71
C PRO A 412 -23.64 -0.29 15.12
N LYS A 413 -22.79 -1.26 15.48
CA LYS A 413 -22.77 -1.89 16.82
C LYS A 413 -22.31 -0.95 17.95
N CYS A 414 -21.65 0.17 17.63
CA CYS A 414 -21.13 1.13 18.59
C CYS A 414 -22.13 2.27 18.90
N VAL A 415 -23.25 2.33 18.17
CA VAL A 415 -24.27 3.35 18.40
C VAL A 415 -24.99 3.07 19.72
N LYS A 416 -24.73 3.95 20.69
CA LYS A 416 -25.52 4.10 21.92
C LYS A 416 -26.61 5.14 21.69
N ALA A 417 -27.80 4.69 21.26
CA ALA A 417 -28.93 5.57 20.93
C ALA A 417 -29.37 6.40 22.13
N VAL A 418 -29.65 7.69 21.91
CA VAL A 418 -30.19 8.61 22.94
C VAL A 418 -31.39 9.37 22.38
N GLU A 419 -32.42 9.53 23.19
CA GLU A 419 -33.53 10.42 22.84
C GLU A 419 -33.09 11.88 23.07
N ARG A 420 -33.07 12.68 22.01
CA ARG A 420 -32.97 14.14 22.14
C ARG A 420 -34.36 14.74 22.11
N ASP A 421 -34.73 15.40 23.21
CA ASP A 421 -35.92 16.23 23.29
C ASP A 421 -35.75 17.42 22.31
N PRO A 422 -36.70 17.68 21.38
CA PRO A 422 -36.58 18.72 20.34
C PRO A 422 -36.39 20.16 20.84
N GLY A 423 -36.31 20.40 22.15
CA GLY A 423 -36.24 21.72 22.78
C GLY A 423 -34.90 22.12 23.42
N SER A 424 -33.80 21.39 23.19
CA SER A 424 -32.53 21.59 23.91
C SER A 424 -31.37 22.21 23.12
N ASP A 425 -31.61 22.76 21.93
CA ASP A 425 -30.66 23.67 21.29
C ASP A 425 -31.02 25.12 21.68
N SER A 426 -30.39 25.62 22.74
CA SER A 426 -30.33 27.03 23.13
C SER A 426 -28.87 27.47 23.28
#